data_AF-A0A7W0TAI6-F1
#
_entry.id   AF-A0A7W0TAI6-F1
#
_cell.length_a   1.000
_cell.length_b   1.000
_cell.length_c   1.000
_cell.angle_alpha   90.00
_cell.angle_beta   90.00
_cell.angle_gamma   90.00
#
_symmetry.space_group_name_H-M   'P 1'
#
loop_
_entity.id
_entity.type
_entity.pdbx_description
1 polymer ?
#
loop_
_entity_poly.entity_id
_entity_poly.type
_entity_poly.pdbx_seq_one_letter_code
_entity_poly.pdbx_strand_id
1 'polypeptide(L)'
;MLGVQEHNPHEVVFVQVTNPASRSMRLTKLEYRFASAGGTTVSEGELQLYRDVPAGAAVVVEVPMDGGSAEATTLRGELTTELDHLVRIFKVSAQIQPTR
;
A
#
# COMPACT_ATOMS: atom_id res chain seq x y z
N MET A 1 25.60 -27.74 -3.87
CA MET A 1 25.35 -26.78 -2.77
C MET A 1 24.09 -26.01 -3.14
N LEU A 2 22.94 -26.33 -2.51
CA LEU A 2 21.76 -25.48 -2.62
C LEU A 2 21.80 -24.51 -1.44
N GLY A 3 21.95 -23.23 -1.72
CA GLY A 3 21.70 -22.18 -0.74
C GLY A 3 20.20 -21.98 -0.62
N VAL A 4 19.62 -22.33 0.52
CA VAL A 4 18.30 -21.85 0.90
C VAL A 4 18.46 -20.36 1.18
N GLN A 5 18.01 -19.53 0.26
CA GLN A 5 17.81 -18.12 0.51
C GLN A 5 16.65 -18.07 1.52
N GLU A 6 16.95 -17.74 2.78
CA GLU A 6 15.94 -17.48 3.79
C GLU A 6 15.05 -16.35 3.26
N HIS A 7 13.91 -16.72 2.68
CA HIS A 7 12.85 -15.77 2.38
C HIS A 7 12.35 -15.33 3.74
N ASN A 8 12.81 -14.18 4.20
CA ASN A 8 12.17 -13.49 5.30
C ASN A 8 10.69 -13.34 4.89
N PRO A 9 9.73 -13.95 5.58
CA PRO A 9 8.33 -13.85 5.17
C PRO A 9 7.92 -12.39 5.37
N HIS A 10 7.96 -11.60 4.30
CA HIS A 10 7.43 -10.25 4.30
C HIS A 10 5.92 -10.37 4.53
N GLU A 11 5.43 -9.82 5.64
CA GLU A 11 4.00 -9.66 5.82
C GLU A 11 3.52 -8.64 4.78
N VAL A 12 2.38 -8.90 4.13
CA VAL A 12 1.81 -8.00 3.13
C VAL A 12 0.44 -7.53 3.58
N VAL A 13 0.18 -6.25 3.40
CA VAL A 13 -1.12 -5.64 3.67
C VAL A 13 -1.85 -5.44 2.36
N PHE A 14 -3.02 -6.06 2.22
CA PHE A 14 -3.88 -5.90 1.06
C PHE A 14 -4.73 -4.64 1.20
N VAL A 15 -4.46 -3.64 0.36
CA VAL A 15 -5.17 -2.36 0.31
C VAL A 15 -6.06 -2.32 -0.91
N GLN A 16 -7.37 -2.18 -0.71
CA GLN A 16 -8.30 -1.93 -1.81
C GLN A 16 -8.27 -0.44 -2.18
N VAL A 17 -7.95 -0.16 -3.45
CA VAL A 17 -8.00 1.17 -4.03
C VAL A 17 -9.17 1.24 -4.99
N THR A 18 -10.15 2.08 -4.69
CA THR A 18 -11.32 2.32 -5.54
C THR A 18 -11.12 3.60 -6.35
N ASN A 19 -11.41 3.56 -7.65
CA ASN A 19 -11.44 4.74 -8.51
C ASN A 19 -12.87 5.30 -8.58
N PRO A 20 -13.19 6.41 -7.88
CA PRO A 20 -14.52 7.01 -7.92
C PRO A 20 -14.75 7.89 -9.17
N ALA A 21 -13.73 8.12 -9.99
CA ALA A 21 -13.87 8.94 -11.18
C ALA A 21 -14.69 8.22 -12.25
N SER A 22 -15.30 9.01 -13.15
CA SER A 22 -16.03 8.50 -14.32
C SER A 22 -15.10 8.08 -15.47
N ARG A 23 -13.79 7.99 -15.23
CA ARG A 23 -12.74 7.72 -16.21
C ARG A 23 -11.68 6.80 -15.60
N SER A 24 -10.95 6.09 -16.45
CA SER A 24 -9.83 5.23 -16.02
C SER A 24 -8.73 6.07 -15.38
N MET A 25 -8.22 5.63 -14.23
CA MET A 25 -7.15 6.30 -13.49
C MET A 25 -5.95 5.38 -13.41
N ARG A 26 -4.77 5.91 -13.70
CA ARG A 26 -3.52 5.17 -13.55
C ARG A 26 -2.96 5.40 -12.16
N LEU A 27 -2.78 4.35 -11.37
CA LEU A 27 -1.94 4.41 -10.18
C LEU A 27 -0.48 4.48 -10.65
N THR A 28 0.39 5.13 -9.88
CA THR A 28 1.81 5.25 -10.27
C THR A 28 2.75 4.94 -9.12
N LYS A 29 2.50 5.51 -7.94
CA LYS A 29 3.34 5.32 -6.76
C LYS A 29 2.49 5.38 -5.49
N LEU A 30 2.81 4.53 -4.53
CA LEU A 30 2.37 4.66 -3.14
C LEU A 30 3.60 4.85 -2.26
N GLU A 31 3.72 6.00 -1.61
CA GLU A 31 4.63 6.22 -0.51
C GLU A 31 3.89 5.84 0.77
N TYR A 32 4.48 4.97 1.60
CA TYR A 32 3.79 4.43 2.76
C TYR A 32 4.66 4.40 4.02
N ARG A 33 3.97 4.45 5.16
CA ARG A 33 4.51 4.27 6.50
C ARG A 33 3.51 3.52 7.36
N PHE A 34 3.94 2.43 7.94
CA PHE A 34 3.26 1.71 9.00
C PHE A 34 3.77 2.20 10.35
N ALA A 35 2.85 2.56 11.24
CA ALA A 35 3.16 2.94 12.61
C ALA A 35 2.36 2.10 13.61
N SER A 36 3.03 1.59 14.65
CA SER A 36 2.40 0.93 15.79
C SER A 36 1.42 1.89 16.51
N ALA A 37 0.58 1.34 17.40
CA ALA A 37 -0.32 2.14 18.23
C ALA A 37 0.41 3.24 19.04
N GLY A 38 1.67 3.00 19.44
CA GLY A 38 2.52 3.96 20.13
C GLY A 38 3.17 5.02 19.22
N GLY A 39 2.95 4.98 17.91
CA GLY A 39 3.47 5.93 16.93
C GLY A 39 4.87 5.61 16.38
N THR A 40 5.49 4.51 16.82
CA THR A 40 6.77 4.04 16.30
C THR A 40 6.62 3.50 14.88
N THR A 41 7.47 3.93 13.95
CA THR A 41 7.53 3.36 12.60
C THR A 41 7.91 1.90 12.67
N VAL A 42 7.11 1.03 12.05
CA VAL A 42 7.38 -0.40 11.92
C VAL A 42 8.03 -0.68 10.57
N SER A 43 7.47 -0.10 9.50
CA SER A 43 7.97 -0.24 8.13
C SER A 43 7.57 1.01 7.34
N GLU A 44 8.40 1.41 6.38
CA GLU A 44 8.11 2.50 5.45
C GLU A 44 8.80 2.22 4.13
N GLY A 45 8.26 2.77 3.05
CA GLY A 45 8.81 2.54 1.72
C GLY A 45 8.02 3.19 0.60
N GLU A 46 8.45 2.88 -0.61
CA GLU A 46 7.78 3.28 -1.84
C GLU A 46 7.43 2.05 -2.67
N LEU A 47 6.20 2.02 -3.17
CA LEU A 47 5.70 0.97 -4.04
C LEU A 47 5.31 1.57 -5.39
N GLN A 48 5.99 1.12 -6.45
CA GLN A 48 5.64 1.51 -7.82
C GLN A 48 4.42 0.71 -8.28
N LEU A 49 3.36 1.42 -8.66
CA LEU A 49 2.03 0.88 -8.93
C LEU A 49 1.62 1.15 -10.37
N TYR A 50 2.32 0.65 -11.39
CA TYR A 50 1.94 0.88 -12.79
C TYR A 50 0.69 0.10 -13.20
N ARG A 51 -0.49 0.47 -12.67
CA ARG A 51 -1.78 -0.21 -12.88
C ARG A 51 -2.86 0.78 -13.27
N ASP A 52 -3.65 0.44 -14.28
CA ASP A 52 -4.86 1.17 -14.64
C ASP A 52 -6.06 0.63 -13.87
N VAL A 53 -6.85 1.54 -13.30
CA VAL A 53 -8.09 1.26 -12.57
C VAL A 53 -9.25 1.85 -13.36
N PRO A 54 -10.11 1.02 -13.96
CA PRO A 54 -11.28 1.50 -14.69
C PRO A 54 -12.20 2.39 -13.85
N ALA A 55 -13.04 3.18 -14.52
CA ALA A 55 -14.02 4.03 -13.87
C ALA A 55 -14.94 3.21 -12.94
N GLY A 56 -15.08 3.64 -11.68
CA GLY A 56 -15.91 2.97 -10.68
C GLY A 56 -15.39 1.61 -10.18
N ALA A 57 -14.26 1.14 -10.70
CA ALA A 57 -13.69 -0.15 -10.31
C ALA A 57 -12.78 -0.03 -9.08
N ALA A 58 -12.42 -1.17 -8.51
CA ALA A 58 -11.44 -1.27 -7.45
C ALA A 58 -10.36 -2.30 -7.80
N VAL A 59 -9.14 -2.06 -7.30
CA VAL A 59 -8.01 -3.00 -7.38
C VAL A 59 -7.45 -3.23 -5.98
N VAL A 60 -6.87 -4.40 -5.77
CA VAL A 60 -6.13 -4.72 -4.54
C VAL A 60 -4.64 -4.50 -4.80
N VAL A 61 -4.00 -3.77 -3.89
CA VAL A 61 -2.57 -3.49 -3.87
C VAL A 61 -1.97 -4.18 -2.66
N GLU A 62 -0.89 -4.92 -2.88
CA GLU A 62 -0.11 -5.55 -1.81
C GLU A 62 0.97 -4.58 -1.35
N VAL A 63 0.89 -4.13 -0.10
CA VAL A 63 1.87 -3.22 0.50
C VAL A 63 2.79 -4.02 1.43
N PRO A 64 4.10 -4.10 1.14
CA PRO A 64 5.04 -4.83 1.98
C PRO A 64 5.13 -4.19 3.37
N MET A 65 5.06 -5.02 4.40
CA MET A 65 5.26 -4.65 5.79
C MET A 65 6.39 -5.48 6.36
N ASP A 66 7.58 -4.89 6.39
CA ASP A 66 8.76 -5.54 6.94
C ASP A 66 8.65 -5.66 8.46
N GLY A 67 9.00 -6.84 8.99
CA GLY A 67 9.03 -7.10 10.44
C GLY A 67 7.70 -7.60 11.03
N GLY A 68 6.63 -7.61 10.24
CA GLY A 68 5.28 -7.96 10.68
C GLY A 68 4.78 -7.12 11.86
N SER A 69 3.54 -7.36 12.31
CA SER A 69 3.09 -6.73 13.57
C SER A 69 2.17 -7.61 14.39
N ALA A 70 2.56 -7.84 15.64
CA ALA A 70 1.72 -8.45 16.66
C ALA A 70 0.65 -7.49 17.21
N GLU A 71 0.69 -6.21 16.80
CA GLU A 71 -0.16 -5.15 17.33
C GLU A 71 -0.94 -4.41 16.24
N ALA A 72 -2.02 -3.73 16.65
CA ALA A 72 -2.74 -2.84 15.76
C ALA A 72 -1.80 -1.75 15.21
N THR A 73 -1.79 -1.62 13.89
CA THR A 73 -0.87 -0.76 13.16
C THR A 73 -1.67 0.16 12.24
N THR A 74 -1.19 1.38 12.02
CA THR A 74 -1.81 2.32 11.08
C THR A 74 -0.91 2.47 9.86
N LEU A 75 -1.45 2.16 8.68
CA LEU A 75 -0.88 2.56 7.41
C LEU A 75 -1.23 4.02 7.16
N ARG A 76 -0.25 4.83 6.83
CA ARG A 76 -0.41 6.19 6.27
C ARG A 76 0.44 6.33 5.03
N GLY A 77 0.01 7.16 4.10
CA GLY A 77 0.79 7.35 2.88
C GLY A 77 0.23 8.38 1.93
N GLU A 78 0.88 8.48 0.79
CA GLU A 78 0.50 9.30 -0.34
C GLU A 78 0.44 8.43 -1.60
N LEU A 79 -0.76 8.34 -2.18
CA LEU A 79 -1.01 7.64 -3.43
C LEU A 79 -0.98 8.64 -4.58
N THR A 80 0.03 8.50 -5.45
CA THR A 80 0.16 9.28 -6.67
C THR A 80 -0.57 8.57 -7.80
N THR A 81 -1.45 9.31 -8.47
CA THR A 81 -2.22 8.83 -9.62
C THR A 81 -2.14 9.81 -10.78
N GLU A 82 -2.39 9.30 -11.97
CA GLU A 82 -2.50 10.08 -13.20
C GLU A 82 -3.88 9.86 -13.81
N LEU A 83 -4.55 10.95 -14.16
CA LEU A 83 -5.84 10.96 -14.84
C LEU A 83 -5.82 12.06 -15.90
N ASP A 84 -6.03 11.71 -17.17
CA ASP A 84 -6.03 12.67 -18.29
C ASP A 84 -4.76 13.58 -18.30
N HIS A 85 -3.56 12.98 -18.20
CA HIS A 85 -2.25 13.66 -18.10
C HIS A 85 -2.03 14.51 -16.86
N LEU A 86 -2.98 14.48 -15.92
CA LEU A 86 -2.92 15.29 -14.73
C LEU A 86 -2.59 14.40 -13.52
N VAL A 87 -1.52 14.77 -12.82
CA VAL A 87 -1.05 14.08 -11.63
C VAL A 87 -1.83 14.57 -10.41
N ARG A 88 -2.30 13.64 -9.59
CA ARG A 88 -2.92 13.89 -8.29
C ARG A 88 -2.25 13.07 -7.21
N ILE A 89 -2.20 13.63 -6.01
CA ILE A 89 -1.69 12.97 -4.81
C ILE A 89 -2.82 12.92 -3.80
N PHE A 90 -3.11 11.72 -3.30
CA PHE A 90 -4.14 11.48 -2.31
C PHE A 90 -3.52 10.94 -1.03
N LYS A 91 -3.86 11.55 0.11
CA LYS A 91 -3.48 10.99 1.40
C LYS A 91 -4.30 9.75 1.67
N VAL A 92 -3.63 8.66 2.05
CA VAL A 92 -4.25 7.40 2.43
C VAL A 92 -3.98 7.10 3.91
N SER A 93 -4.96 6.50 4.56
CA SER A 93 -4.84 6.02 5.93
C SER A 93 -5.73 4.80 6.14
N ALA A 94 -5.21 3.77 6.81
CA ALA A 94 -5.97 2.58 7.17
C ALA A 94 -5.49 2.04 8.53
N GLN A 95 -6.43 1.57 9.35
CA GLN A 95 -6.11 0.79 10.54
C GLN A 95 -6.04 -0.68 10.15
N ILE A 96 -4.98 -1.35 10.60
CA ILE A 96 -4.70 -2.76 10.32
C ILE A 96 -4.76 -3.47 11.66
N GLN A 97 -5.65 -4.44 11.74
CA GLN A 97 -5.76 -5.32 12.89
C GLN A 97 -4.82 -6.51 12.66
N PRO A 98 -4.08 -6.96 13.69
CA PRO A 98 -3.24 -8.14 13.57
C PRO A 98 -4.14 -9.35 13.28
N THR A 99 -3.74 -10.14 12.27
CA THR A 99 -4.46 -11.38 11.93
C THR A 99 -3.99 -12.45 12.91
N ARG A 100 -4.90 -12.90 13.78
CA ARG A 100 -4.63 -13.89 14.84
C ARG A 100 -4.37 -15.29 14.31
#